data_AF-A0A7X7KCY5-F1
#
_entry.id   AF-A0A7X7KCY5-F1
#
_cell.length_a   1.000
_cell.length_b   1.000
_cell.length_c   1.000
_cell.angle_alpha   90.00
_cell.angle_beta   90.00
_cell.angle_gamma   90.00
#
_symmetry.space_group_name_H-M   'P 1'
#
loop_
_entity.id
_entity.type
_entity.pdbx_description
1 polymer ?
#
loop_
_entity_poly.entity_id
_entity_poly.type
_entity_poly.pdbx_seq_one_letter_code
_entity_poly.pdbx_strand_id
1 'polypeptide(L)'
;MSAQSLPPDIAQFVEEQVAAGHYRSEQDVLVNAVRVLRSVQDRQIQFNEDVRLGMEQLERGEFNEYDAEGMQKRFEELKRQAALRADKNGGAGR
;
A
#
# COMPACT_ATOMS: atom_id res chain seq x y z
N MET A 1 -19.63 4.92 26.38
CA MET A 1 -19.59 5.43 24.99
C MET A 1 -20.52 4.55 24.17
N SER A 2 -21.77 4.96 24.02
CA SER A 2 -22.79 4.14 23.36
C SER A 2 -22.80 4.49 21.89
N ALA A 3 -22.21 3.63 21.06
CA ALA A 3 -22.24 3.79 19.61
C ALA A 3 -23.69 3.80 19.14
N GLN A 4 -23.99 4.73 18.24
CA GLN A 4 -25.23 4.81 17.49
C GLN A 4 -25.56 3.46 16.86
N SER A 5 -26.87 3.13 16.81
CA SER A 5 -27.37 2.01 16.03
C SER A 5 -26.74 2.06 14.64
N LEU A 6 -26.02 1.01 14.26
CA LEU A 6 -25.53 0.85 12.91
C LEU A 6 -26.71 0.93 11.94
N PRO A 7 -26.51 1.48 10.73
CA PRO A 7 -27.47 1.33 9.65
C PRO A 7 -27.84 -0.15 9.47
N PRO A 8 -29.11 -0.49 9.14
CA PRO A 8 -29.57 -1.88 9.11
C PRO A 8 -28.74 -2.80 8.21
N ASP A 9 -28.27 -2.29 7.08
CA ASP A 9 -27.39 -3.00 6.14
C ASP A 9 -26.02 -3.32 6.75
N ILE A 10 -25.45 -2.39 7.51
CA ILE A 10 -24.16 -2.58 8.19
C ILE A 10 -24.32 -3.53 9.38
N ALA A 11 -25.40 -3.41 10.14
CA ALA A 11 -25.72 -4.33 11.23
C ALA A 11 -25.85 -5.76 10.70
N GLN A 12 -26.62 -5.96 9.63
CA GLN A 12 -26.79 -7.25 8.98
C GLN A 12 -25.45 -7.82 8.50
N PHE A 13 -24.61 -7.01 7.84
CA PHE A 13 -23.28 -7.45 7.42
C PHE A 13 -22.43 -7.91 8.61
N VAL A 14 -22.40 -7.15 9.71
CA VAL A 14 -21.64 -7.51 10.91
C VAL A 14 -22.14 -8.83 11.49
N GLU A 15 -23.45 -9.02 11.60
CA GLU A 15 -24.07 -10.27 12.07
C GLU A 15 -23.68 -11.46 11.17
N GLU A 16 -23.73 -11.30 9.85
CA GLU A 16 -23.33 -12.34 8.88
C GLU A 16 -21.86 -12.74 9.02
N GLN A 17 -20.96 -11.77 9.25
CA GLN A 17 -19.53 -12.05 9.44
C GLN A 17 -19.24 -12.83 10.73
N VAL A 18 -20.00 -12.57 11.79
CA VAL A 18 -19.90 -13.32 13.06
C VAL A 18 -20.53 -14.70 12.92
N ALA A 19 -21.73 -14.80 12.32
CA ALA A 19 -22.43 -16.06 12.10
C ALA A 19 -21.64 -17.02 11.20
N ALA A 20 -20.92 -16.50 10.20
CA ALA A 20 -20.01 -17.27 9.36
C ALA A 20 -18.71 -17.71 10.06
N GLY A 21 -18.45 -17.22 11.28
CA GLY A 21 -17.26 -17.54 12.06
C GLY A 21 -15.98 -16.83 11.60
N HIS A 22 -16.08 -15.82 10.73
CA HIS A 22 -14.92 -15.02 10.32
C HIS A 22 -14.39 -14.15 11.47
N TYR A 23 -15.26 -13.77 12.40
CA TYR A 23 -14.95 -12.98 13.58
C TYR A 23 -15.61 -13.57 14.82
N ARG A 24 -14.99 -13.36 15.99
CA ARG A 24 -15.49 -13.92 17.27
C ARG A 24 -16.60 -13.06 17.89
N SER A 25 -16.65 -11.78 17.51
CA SER A 25 -17.62 -10.82 18.02
C SER A 25 -17.82 -9.67 17.04
N GLU A 26 -18.92 -8.95 17.18
CA GLU A 26 -19.19 -7.71 16.43
C GLU A 26 -18.08 -6.67 16.64
N GLN A 27 -17.56 -6.58 17.88
CA GLN A 27 -16.48 -5.67 18.23
C GLN A 27 -15.20 -5.96 17.42
N ASP A 28 -14.90 -7.24 17.16
CA ASP A 28 -13.75 -7.62 16.35
C ASP A 28 -13.91 -7.18 14.89
N VAL A 29 -15.14 -7.25 14.35
CA VAL A 29 -15.46 -6.76 13.00
C VAL A 29 -15.22 -5.25 12.94
N LEU A 30 -15.75 -4.50 13.90
CA LEU A 30 -15.63 -3.04 13.96
C LEU A 30 -14.18 -2.58 14.12
N VAL A 31 -13.42 -3.22 15.01
CA VAL A 31 -11.99 -2.91 15.18
C VAL A 31 -11.22 -3.18 13.89
N ASN A 32 -11.50 -4.29 13.19
CA ASN A 32 -10.86 -4.57 11.92
C ASN A 32 -11.26 -3.54 10.85
N ALA A 33 -12.55 -3.21 10.73
CA ALA A 33 -13.05 -2.21 9.79
C ALA A 33 -12.35 -0.85 9.97
N VAL A 34 -12.19 -0.39 11.22
CA VAL A 34 -11.47 0.86 11.52
C VAL A 34 -9.99 0.77 11.17
N ARG A 35 -9.33 -0.39 11.41
CA ARG A 35 -7.93 -0.59 11.01
C ARG A 35 -7.75 -0.54 9.49
N VAL A 36 -8.64 -1.17 8.74
CA VAL A 36 -8.63 -1.14 7.27
C VAL A 36 -8.86 0.29 6.77
N LEU A 37 -9.86 0.99 7.32
CA LEU A 37 -10.15 2.38 6.97
C LEU A 37 -8.93 3.27 7.19
N ARG A 38 -8.27 3.15 8.36
CA ARG A 38 -7.04 3.89 8.65
C ARG A 38 -5.93 3.58 7.65
N SER A 39 -5.71 2.30 7.32
CA SER A 39 -4.71 1.91 6.32
C SER A 39 -4.98 2.47 4.93
N VAL A 40 -6.25 2.56 4.52
CA VAL A 40 -6.63 3.21 3.25
C VAL A 40 -6.35 4.71 3.31
N GLN A 41 -6.71 5.39 4.39
CA GLN A 41 -6.45 6.81 4.58
C GLN A 41 -4.95 7.13 4.58
N ASP A 42 -4.15 6.35 5.31
CA ASP A 42 -2.71 6.52 5.37
C ASP A 42 -2.08 6.36 3.97
N ARG A 43 -2.51 5.35 3.20
CA ARG A 43 -2.03 5.17 1.80
C ARG A 43 -2.42 6.33 0.90
N GLN A 44 -3.62 6.89 1.05
CA GLN A 44 -4.04 8.05 0.26
C GLN A 44 -3.21 9.29 0.57
N ILE A 45 -2.89 9.52 1.85
CA ILE A 45 -2.02 10.63 2.27
C ILE A 45 -0.64 10.45 1.65
N GLN A 46 -0.05 9.26 1.77
CA GLN A 46 1.27 8.98 1.19
C GLN A 46 1.28 9.17 -0.34
N PHE A 47 0.26 8.66 -1.04
CA PHE A 47 0.15 8.85 -2.49
C PHE A 47 0.09 10.33 -2.88
N ASN A 48 -0.66 11.14 -2.16
CA ASN A 48 -0.75 12.58 -2.45
C ASN A 48 0.60 13.27 -2.23
N GLU A 49 1.35 12.90 -1.19
CA GLU A 49 2.70 13.41 -0.95
C GLU A 49 3.68 12.96 -2.04
N ASP A 50 3.64 11.70 -2.45
CA ASP A 50 4.49 11.17 -3.53
C ASP A 50 4.24 11.90 -4.86
N VAL A 51 2.96 12.12 -5.20
CA VAL A 51 2.57 12.90 -6.39
C VAL A 51 3.06 14.34 -6.28
N ARG A 52 2.87 15.01 -5.13
CA ARG A 52 3.34 16.38 -4.91
C ARG A 52 4.85 16.48 -5.12
N LEU A 53 5.61 15.58 -4.50
CA LEU A 53 7.07 15.53 -4.64
C LEU A 53 7.49 15.26 -6.10
N GLY A 54 6.81 14.37 -6.80
CA GLY A 54 7.06 14.10 -8.21
C GLY A 54 6.81 15.33 -9.10
N MET A 55 5.74 16.08 -8.85
CA MET A 55 5.45 17.32 -9.58
C MET A 55 6.53 18.38 -9.34
N GLU A 56 6.97 18.55 -8.10
CA GLU A 56 8.06 19.48 -7.76
C GLU A 56 9.39 19.08 -8.42
N GLN A 57 9.67 17.78 -8.55
CA GLN A 57 10.84 17.28 -9.28
C GLN A 57 10.75 17.63 -10.77
N LEU A 58 9.57 17.46 -11.39
CA LEU A 58 9.34 17.84 -12.79
C LEU A 58 9.58 19.34 -13.01
N GLU A 59 9.07 20.20 -12.12
CA GLU A 59 9.27 21.65 -12.17
C GLU A 59 10.76 22.04 -12.07
N ARG A 60 11.56 21.30 -11.28
CA ARG A 60 13.01 21.49 -11.18
C ARG A 60 13.81 20.85 -12.32
N GLY A 61 13.16 20.16 -13.25
CA GLY A 61 13.84 19.43 -14.32
C GLY A 61 14.51 18.13 -13.86
N GLU A 62 14.16 17.61 -12.69
CA GLU A 62 14.70 16.38 -12.10
C GLU A 62 14.00 15.14 -12.66
N PHE A 63 13.99 15.00 -13.99
CA PHE A 63 13.39 13.85 -14.67
C PHE A 63 14.29 13.33 -15.79
N ASN A 64 13.97 12.12 -16.24
CA ASN A 64 14.59 11.51 -17.41
C ASN A 64 13.49 11.16 -18.40
N GLU A 65 13.70 11.48 -19.67
CA GLU A 65 12.83 11.04 -20.75
C GLU A 65 13.30 9.68 -21.25
N TYR A 66 12.34 8.78 -21.46
CA TYR A 66 12.60 7.47 -22.04
C TYR A 66 11.60 7.23 -23.17
N ASP A 67 12.11 6.77 -24.30
CA ASP A 67 11.29 6.08 -25.29
C ASP A 67 11.10 4.60 -24.88
N ALA A 68 10.34 3.84 -25.66
CA ALA A 68 10.03 2.45 -25.33
C ALA A 68 11.29 1.57 -25.23
N GLU A 69 12.28 1.78 -26.12
CA GLU A 69 13.52 1.02 -26.11
C GLU A 69 14.43 1.42 -24.93
N GLY A 70 14.53 2.72 -24.65
CA GLY A 70 15.29 3.28 -23.54
C GLY A 70 14.74 2.85 -22.19
N MET A 71 13.42 2.80 -22.04
CA MET A 71 12.77 2.30 -20.82
C MET A 71 13.09 0.82 -20.58
N GLN A 72 13.04 -0.01 -21.63
CA GLN A 72 13.39 -1.42 -21.53
C GLN A 72 14.86 -1.62 -21.13
N LYS A 73 15.79 -0.88 -21.77
CA LYS A 73 17.22 -0.92 -21.42
C LYS A 73 17.46 -0.51 -19.96
N ARG A 74 16.78 0.54 -19.50
CA ARG A 74 16.88 1.01 -18.11
C ARG A 74 16.41 -0.05 -17.13
N PHE A 75 15.30 -0.72 -17.44
CA PHE A 75 14.77 -1.79 -16.59
C PHE A 75 15.73 -2.98 -16.47
N GLU A 76 16.32 -3.43 -17.58
CA GLU A 76 17.31 -4.50 -17.59
C GLU A 76 18.60 -4.12 -16.84
N GLU A 77 19.04 -2.87 -16.96
CA GLU A 77 20.16 -2.35 -16.19
C GLU A 77 19.89 -2.41 -14.69
N LEU A 78 18.72 -1.95 -14.24
CA LEU A 78 18.31 -1.97 -12.83
C LEU A 78 18.27 -3.39 -12.27
N LYS A 79 17.73 -4.36 -13.03
CA LYS A 79 17.74 -5.79 -12.66
C LYS A 79 19.16 -6.29 -12.46
N ARG A 80 20.07 -6.00 -13.39
CA ARG A 80 21.48 -6.42 -13.30
C ARG A 80 22.15 -5.80 -12.07
N GLN A 81 21.91 -4.52 -11.80
CA GLN A 81 22.44 -3.87 -10.61
C GLN A 81 21.93 -4.50 -9.31
N ALA A 82 20.64 -4.86 -9.24
CA ALA A 82 20.06 -5.54 -8.09
C ALA A 82 20.69 -6.93 -7.87
N ALA A 83 20.88 -7.71 -8.94
CA ALA A 83 21.52 -9.03 -8.87
C ALA A 83 22.97 -8.96 -8.36
N LEU A 84 23.75 -7.98 -8.83
CA LEU A 84 25.13 -7.76 -8.36
C LEU A 84 25.20 -7.35 -6.87
N ARG A 85 24.21 -6.60 -6.38
CA ARG A 85 24.12 -6.24 -4.96
C ARG A 85 23.78 -7.44 -4.08
N ALA A 86 22.90 -8.32 -4.54
CA ALA A 86 22.55 -9.55 -3.83
C ALA A 86 23.74 -10.51 -3.72
N ASP A 87 24.53 -10.66 -4.79
CA ASP A 87 25.73 -11.52 -4.82
C ASP A 87 26.83 -11.02 -3.85
N LYS A 88 27.10 -9.71 -3.84
CA LYS A 88 28.07 -9.11 -2.92
C LYS A 88 27.68 -9.22 -1.44
N ASN A 89 26.39 -9.18 -1.12
CA ASN A 89 25.91 -9.40 0.25
C ASN A 89 25.85 -10.88 0.67
N GLY A 90 25.86 -11.82 -0.29
CA GLY A 90 25.89 -13.27 -0.02
C GLY A 90 27.30 -13.85 0.18
N GLY A 91 28.35 -13.14 -0.25
CA GLY A 91 29.74 -13.60 -0.18
C GLY A 91 30.51 -13.28 1.11
N ALA A 92 29.98 -12.44 2.00
CA ALA A 92 30.67 -11.99 3.22
C ALA A 92 30.36 -12.82 4.48
N GLY A 93 29.74 -14.00 4.33
CA GLY A 93 29.21 -14.80 5.44
C GLY A 93 29.61 -16.28 5.43
N ARG A 94 30.84 -16.61 5.00
CA ARG A 94 31.42 -17.96 5.19
C ARG A 94 32.83 -17.86 5.73
#